data_AF-A0A1W5DAY6-F1
#
_entry.id   AF-A0A1W5DAY6-F1
#
_cell.length_a   1.000
_cell.length_b   1.000
_cell.length_c   1.000
_cell.angle_alpha   90.00
_cell.angle_beta   90.00
_cell.angle_gamma   90.00
#
_symmetry.space_group_name_H-M   'P 1'
#
loop_
_entity.id
_entity.type
_entity.pdbx_description
1 polymer ?
#
loop_
_entity_poly.entity_id
_entity_poly.type
_entity_poly.pdbx_seq_one_letter_code
_entity_poly.pdbx_strand_id
1 'polypeptide(L)'
;MADLTEPVATQTPAQAKEDESLPKLSMADFKIYNGMAERMEYFHNNFRQTWRVLYAACSSGKRPPNMSIRQFLSTGLQFCHHLGLHHGIEEAHIYPVLAKKMPAFRKELELLTQHKQIHQGLDKFEAYLEECKSGERELRLEEMKALMDTFGAVLWAHLDDEVKGLSAENMRKYWTVQEMRSMPM
;
A
#
# COMPACT_ATOMS: atom_id res chain seq x y z
N MET A 1 57.47 7.77 31.37
CA MET A 1 57.53 6.33 31.03
C MET A 1 56.31 5.66 31.63
N ALA A 2 55.52 4.97 30.78
CA ALA A 2 54.46 4.01 31.11
C ALA A 2 53.25 4.54 31.91
N ASP A 3 52.00 4.19 31.65
CA ASP A 3 51.32 3.42 30.61
C ASP A 3 49.82 3.70 30.86
N LEU A 4 49.08 4.24 29.89
CA LEU A 4 47.64 4.45 29.99
C LEU A 4 46.96 3.42 29.08
N THR A 5 46.74 2.21 29.60
CA THR A 5 45.93 1.19 28.95
C THR A 5 44.45 1.44 29.24
N GLU A 6 43.72 1.99 28.27
CA GLU A 6 42.25 1.94 28.22
C GLU A 6 41.77 0.51 27.93
N PRO A 7 40.58 0.09 28.42
CA PRO A 7 40.09 -1.25 28.19
C PRO A 7 39.56 -1.36 26.74
N VAL A 8 40.13 -2.31 25.99
CA VAL A 8 39.60 -2.76 24.70
C VAL A 8 38.20 -3.33 24.94
N ALA A 9 37.18 -2.62 24.48
CA ALA A 9 35.84 -3.16 24.38
C ALA A 9 35.86 -4.32 23.36
N THR A 10 35.83 -5.55 23.87
CA THR A 10 35.62 -6.76 23.09
C THR A 10 34.28 -6.66 22.38
N GLN A 11 34.33 -6.41 21.08
CA GLN A 11 33.17 -6.52 20.20
C GLN A 11 32.77 -8.00 20.11
N THR A 12 31.56 -8.31 20.54
CA THR A 12 30.95 -9.63 20.43
C THR A 12 30.74 -9.97 18.95
N PRO A 13 30.96 -11.22 18.48
CA PRO A 13 30.92 -11.58 17.04
C PRO A 13 29.56 -11.40 16.35
N ALA A 14 28.53 -10.96 17.08
CA ALA A 14 27.15 -10.86 16.61
C ALA A 14 26.84 -9.57 15.83
N GLN A 15 27.74 -8.57 15.81
CA GLN A 15 27.52 -7.29 15.13
C GLN A 15 28.25 -7.14 13.79
N ALA A 16 28.92 -8.19 13.30
CA ALA A 16 29.68 -8.18 12.04
C ALA A 16 29.01 -8.96 10.89
N LYS A 17 27.67 -9.05 10.88
CA LYS A 17 26.88 -9.70 9.81
C LYS A 17 25.78 -8.80 9.25
N GLU A 18 25.99 -7.50 9.27
CA GLU A 18 25.20 -6.58 8.44
C GLU A 18 26.14 -6.08 7.34
N ASP A 19 25.72 -6.29 6.10
CA ASP A 19 26.40 -5.92 4.84
C ASP A 19 27.36 -6.95 4.20
N GLU A 20 27.00 -8.24 4.18
CA GLU A 20 27.29 -9.04 2.98
C GLU A 20 26.21 -8.71 1.95
N SER A 21 26.49 -7.75 1.06
CA SER A 21 25.58 -7.41 -0.04
C SER A 21 25.23 -8.70 -0.80
N LEU A 22 23.96 -9.09 -0.81
CA LEU A 22 23.51 -10.26 -1.56
C LEU A 22 24.01 -10.16 -3.02
N PRO A 23 24.43 -11.27 -3.65
CA PRO A 23 24.96 -11.24 -5.02
C PRO A 23 24.01 -10.49 -5.97
N LYS A 24 24.51 -9.79 -6.98
CA LYS A 24 23.61 -9.11 -7.94
C LYS A 24 22.68 -10.12 -8.61
N LEU A 25 21.39 -9.78 -8.70
CA LEU A 25 20.42 -10.62 -9.39
C LEU A 25 20.68 -10.62 -10.89
N SER A 26 20.48 -11.78 -11.52
CA SER A 26 20.28 -11.82 -12.96
C SER A 26 19.00 -11.07 -13.33
N MET A 27 18.90 -10.57 -14.57
CA MET A 27 17.66 -9.94 -15.04
C MET A 27 16.45 -10.89 -14.97
N ALA A 28 16.67 -12.20 -15.17
CA ALA A 28 15.61 -13.19 -15.08
C ALA A 28 15.11 -13.37 -13.64
N ASP A 29 16.02 -13.47 -12.66
CA ASP A 29 15.64 -13.62 -11.26
C ASP A 29 15.02 -12.33 -10.71
N PHE A 30 15.54 -11.17 -11.12
CA PHE A 30 14.96 -9.87 -10.74
C PHE A 30 13.49 -9.80 -11.14
N LYS A 31 13.14 -10.17 -12.37
CA LYS A 31 11.73 -10.19 -12.83
C LYS A 31 10.86 -11.12 -12.00
N ILE A 32 11.37 -12.29 -11.60
CA ILE A 32 10.62 -13.23 -10.77
C ILE A 32 10.38 -12.66 -9.37
N TYR A 33 11.40 -12.07 -8.75
CA TYR A 33 11.27 -11.46 -7.43
C TYR A 33 10.40 -10.19 -7.44
N ASN A 34 10.48 -9.38 -8.50
CA ASN A 34 9.81 -8.09 -8.58
C ASN A 34 8.37 -8.17 -9.09
N GLY A 35 7.94 -9.31 -9.62
CA GLY A 35 6.63 -9.44 -10.27
C GLY A 35 5.44 -9.07 -9.36
N MET A 36 5.53 -9.35 -8.05
CA MET A 36 4.52 -8.93 -7.07
C MET A 36 4.44 -7.41 -6.97
N ALA A 37 5.57 -6.73 -6.79
CA ALA A 37 5.62 -5.28 -6.73
C ALA A 37 5.09 -4.62 -8.01
N GLU A 38 5.44 -5.14 -9.19
CA GLU A 38 4.96 -4.59 -10.47
C GLU A 38 3.44 -4.70 -10.61
N ARG A 39 2.87 -5.85 -10.24
CA ARG A 39 1.42 -6.06 -10.24
C ARG A 39 0.72 -5.17 -9.22
N MET A 40 1.29 -5.07 -8.02
CA MET A 40 0.75 -4.23 -6.96
C MET A 40 0.71 -2.77 -7.40
N GLU A 41 1.81 -2.27 -7.94
CA GLU A 41 1.94 -0.90 -8.42
C GLU A 41 1.00 -0.59 -9.60
N TYR A 42 0.66 -1.58 -10.44
CA TYR A 42 -0.38 -1.42 -11.46
C TYR A 42 -1.76 -1.12 -10.85
N PHE A 43 -2.20 -1.90 -9.85
CA PHE A 43 -3.46 -1.64 -9.15
C PHE A 43 -3.40 -0.31 -8.40
N HIS A 44 -2.31 -0.06 -7.67
CA HIS A 44 -2.12 1.15 -6.89
C HIS A 44 -2.15 2.41 -7.76
N ASN A 45 -1.58 2.37 -8.96
CA ASN A 45 -1.65 3.51 -9.87
C ASN A 45 -3.06 3.81 -10.38
N ASN A 46 -3.91 2.80 -10.53
CA ASN A 46 -5.33 3.02 -10.86
C ASN A 46 -6.07 3.70 -9.69
N PHE A 47 -5.75 3.33 -8.44
CA PHE A 47 -6.28 3.99 -7.25
C PHE A 47 -5.79 5.44 -7.15
N ARG A 48 -4.49 5.69 -7.31
CA ARG A 48 -3.91 7.04 -7.32
C ARG A 48 -4.52 7.92 -8.40
N GLN A 49 -4.74 7.37 -9.59
CA GLN A 49 -5.37 8.11 -10.69
C GLN A 49 -6.81 8.50 -10.36
N THR A 50 -7.60 7.54 -9.88
CA THR A 50 -9.00 7.82 -9.49
C THR A 50 -9.07 8.81 -8.34
N TRP A 51 -8.22 8.64 -7.31
CA TRP A 51 -8.07 9.58 -6.21
C TRP A 51 -7.81 11.00 -6.71
N ARG A 52 -6.84 11.19 -7.60
CA ARG A 52 -6.50 12.52 -8.15
C ARG A 52 -7.69 13.17 -8.84
N VAL A 53 -8.49 12.42 -9.60
CA VAL A 53 -9.71 12.94 -10.24
C VAL A 53 -10.71 13.46 -9.20
N LEU A 54 -11.02 12.64 -8.19
CA LEU A 54 -11.98 12.99 -7.14
C LEU A 54 -11.47 14.15 -6.28
N TYR A 55 -10.21 14.08 -5.84
CA TYR A 55 -9.60 15.07 -4.97
C TYR A 55 -9.38 16.42 -5.65
N ALA A 56 -9.02 16.44 -6.94
CA ALA A 56 -8.91 17.68 -7.70
C ALA A 56 -10.26 18.37 -7.87
N ALA A 57 -11.34 17.59 -8.08
CA ALA A 57 -12.69 18.15 -8.12
C ALA A 57 -13.08 18.78 -6.78
N CYS A 58 -12.79 18.09 -5.68
CA CYS A 58 -13.02 18.58 -4.33
C CYS A 58 -12.22 19.85 -4.03
N SER A 59 -10.94 19.88 -4.41
CA SER A 59 -10.03 21.00 -4.12
C SER A 59 -10.30 22.23 -4.98
N SER A 60 -10.79 22.05 -6.20
CA SER A 60 -11.14 23.15 -7.10
C SER A 60 -12.60 23.60 -6.99
N GLY A 61 -13.42 22.89 -6.21
CA GLY A 61 -14.87 23.11 -6.14
C GLY A 61 -15.60 22.82 -7.46
N LYS A 62 -14.97 22.11 -8.41
CA LYS A 62 -15.51 21.89 -9.75
C LYS A 62 -15.22 20.49 -10.26
N ARG A 63 -16.27 19.76 -10.65
CA ARG A 63 -16.16 18.44 -11.29
C ARG A 63 -15.44 18.53 -12.65
N PRO A 64 -14.78 17.44 -13.12
CA PRO A 64 -14.13 17.44 -14.42
C PRO A 64 -15.07 17.88 -15.55
N PRO A 65 -14.58 18.64 -16.54
CA PRO A 65 -15.38 18.98 -17.72
C PRO A 65 -15.80 17.69 -18.43
N ASN A 66 -17.03 17.68 -18.97
CA ASN A 66 -17.62 16.52 -19.65
C ASN A 66 -17.91 15.29 -18.77
N MET A 67 -17.83 15.42 -17.44
CA MET A 67 -18.32 14.39 -16.52
C MET A 67 -19.67 14.82 -15.95
N SER A 68 -20.69 13.99 -16.06
CA SER A 68 -21.98 14.19 -15.37
C SER A 68 -21.85 13.93 -13.87
N ILE A 69 -22.81 14.42 -13.06
CA ILE A 69 -22.83 14.14 -11.62
C ILE A 69 -22.92 12.62 -11.36
N ARG A 70 -23.76 11.91 -12.12
CA ARG A 70 -23.90 10.45 -12.03
C ARG A 70 -22.59 9.73 -12.31
N GLN A 71 -21.87 10.13 -13.36
CA GLN A 71 -20.55 9.54 -13.67
C GLN A 71 -19.55 9.81 -12.56
N PHE A 72 -19.50 11.04 -12.02
CA PHE A 72 -18.59 11.41 -10.95
C PHE A 72 -18.82 10.59 -9.66
N LEU A 73 -20.08 10.46 -9.23
CA LEU A 73 -20.45 9.61 -8.09
C LEU A 73 -20.13 8.14 -8.36
N SER A 74 -20.43 7.64 -9.56
CA SER A 74 -20.09 6.28 -9.96
C SER A 74 -18.59 6.01 -9.93
N THR A 75 -17.75 6.98 -10.31
CA THR A 75 -16.29 6.87 -10.22
C THR A 75 -15.82 6.74 -8.76
N GLY A 76 -16.40 7.52 -7.84
CA GLY A 76 -16.11 7.41 -6.41
C GLY A 76 -16.52 6.06 -5.82
N LEU A 77 -17.70 5.55 -6.18
CA LEU A 77 -18.18 4.24 -5.70
C LEU A 77 -17.38 3.07 -6.25
N GLN A 78 -16.98 3.13 -7.52
CA GLN A 78 -16.08 2.14 -8.11
C GLN A 78 -14.70 2.14 -7.42
N PHE A 79 -14.21 3.31 -7.00
CA PHE A 79 -13.00 3.40 -6.19
C PHE A 79 -13.16 2.66 -4.86
N CYS A 80 -14.26 2.90 -4.13
CA CYS A 80 -14.53 2.19 -2.87
C CYS A 80 -14.58 0.68 -3.07
N HIS A 81 -15.38 0.23 -4.04
CA HIS A 81 -15.56 -1.18 -4.32
C HIS A 81 -14.24 -1.88 -4.71
N HIS A 82 -13.48 -1.31 -5.65
CA HIS A 82 -12.24 -1.94 -6.12
C HIS A 82 -11.14 -1.91 -5.06
N LEU A 83 -10.99 -0.82 -4.30
CA LEU A 83 -10.02 -0.74 -3.21
C LEU A 83 -10.35 -1.74 -2.11
N GLY A 84 -11.63 -1.86 -1.74
CA GLY A 84 -12.07 -2.82 -0.73
C GLY A 84 -11.88 -4.28 -1.17
N LEU A 85 -12.18 -4.61 -2.44
CA LEU A 85 -11.93 -5.94 -2.98
C LEU A 85 -10.43 -6.28 -2.99
N HIS A 86 -9.60 -5.32 -3.39
CA HIS A 86 -8.14 -5.45 -3.44
C HIS A 86 -7.54 -5.79 -2.07
N HIS A 87 -7.83 -4.98 -1.05
CA HIS A 87 -7.39 -5.27 0.32
C HIS A 87 -7.95 -6.60 0.83
N GLY A 88 -9.22 -6.91 0.51
CA GLY A 88 -9.84 -8.18 0.89
C GLY A 88 -9.10 -9.40 0.33
N ILE A 89 -8.63 -9.34 -0.92
CA ILE A 89 -7.84 -10.40 -1.55
C ILE A 89 -6.47 -10.52 -0.86
N GLU A 90 -5.80 -9.39 -0.59
CA GLU A 90 -4.51 -9.39 0.09
C GLU A 90 -4.58 -10.04 1.47
N GLU A 91 -5.52 -9.59 2.30
CA GLU A 91 -5.70 -10.11 3.65
C GLU A 91 -6.09 -11.58 3.68
N ALA A 92 -6.93 -12.02 2.73
CA ALA A 92 -7.42 -13.39 2.68
C ALA A 92 -6.39 -14.37 2.08
N HIS A 93 -5.59 -13.94 1.11
CA HIS A 93 -4.85 -14.86 0.25
C HIS A 93 -3.35 -14.55 0.11
N ILE A 94 -2.93 -13.29 0.18
CA ILE A 94 -1.54 -12.90 -0.10
C ILE A 94 -0.75 -12.72 1.20
N TYR A 95 -1.21 -11.87 2.11
CA TYR A 95 -0.54 -11.57 3.38
C TYR A 95 -0.31 -12.81 4.24
N PRO A 96 -1.25 -13.77 4.36
CA PRO A 96 -1.01 -14.98 5.13
C PRO A 96 0.16 -15.83 4.59
N VAL A 97 0.42 -15.78 3.28
CA VAL A 97 1.56 -16.49 2.67
C VAL A 97 2.86 -15.74 2.95
N LEU A 98 2.88 -14.42 2.74
CA LEU A 98 4.04 -13.58 2.99
C LEU A 98 4.47 -13.63 4.46
N ALA A 99 3.51 -13.57 5.39
CA ALA A 99 3.72 -13.60 6.84
C ALA A 99 4.49 -14.83 7.34
N LYS A 100 4.49 -15.95 6.58
CA LYS A 100 5.24 -17.16 6.92
C LYS A 100 6.73 -16.88 7.07
N LYS A 101 7.30 -16.03 6.20
CA LYS A 101 8.74 -15.72 6.21
C LYS A 101 9.08 -14.25 6.36
N MET A 102 8.17 -13.34 6.06
CA MET A 102 8.40 -11.90 6.13
C MET A 102 7.77 -11.36 7.40
N PRO A 103 8.57 -10.98 8.42
CA PRO A 103 8.03 -10.48 9.67
C PRO A 103 7.06 -9.34 9.44
N ALA A 104 7.39 -8.38 8.55
CA ALA A 104 6.58 -7.19 8.17
C ALA A 104 5.11 -7.47 7.76
N PHE A 105 4.74 -8.70 7.43
CA PHE A 105 3.38 -9.08 7.00
C PHE A 105 2.59 -9.88 8.05
N ARG A 106 3.15 -10.14 9.24
CA ARG A 106 2.42 -10.81 10.34
C ARG A 106 1.33 -9.89 10.95
N LYS A 107 0.29 -10.48 11.52
CA LYS A 107 -1.02 -9.88 11.90
C LYS A 107 -1.02 -8.62 12.82
N GLU A 108 0.11 -8.15 13.30
CA GLU A 108 0.23 -7.05 14.27
C GLU A 108 0.96 -5.82 13.70
N LEU A 109 0.92 -5.64 12.38
CA LEU A 109 1.86 -4.77 11.69
C LEU A 109 1.20 -3.62 10.95
N GLU A 110 2.09 -2.72 10.54
CA GLU A 110 1.82 -1.42 9.96
C GLU A 110 0.84 -1.51 8.77
N LEU A 111 1.05 -2.43 7.83
CA LEU A 111 0.20 -2.59 6.65
C LEU A 111 -1.26 -2.95 6.98
N LEU A 112 -1.50 -3.92 7.87
CA LEU A 112 -2.86 -4.28 8.30
C LEU A 112 -3.52 -3.15 9.13
N THR A 113 -2.72 -2.43 9.90
CA THR A 113 -3.20 -1.25 10.63
C THR A 113 -3.60 -0.14 9.67
N GLN A 114 -2.82 0.07 8.61
CA GLN A 114 -3.14 1.01 7.53
C GLN A 114 -4.44 0.59 6.83
N HIS A 115 -4.61 -0.68 6.43
CA HIS A 115 -5.88 -1.19 5.86
C HIS A 115 -7.07 -0.83 6.73
N LYS A 116 -7.00 -1.15 8.03
CA LYS A 116 -8.09 -0.86 8.97
C LYS A 116 -8.44 0.63 9.01
N GLN A 117 -7.45 1.51 9.04
CA GLN A 117 -7.66 2.96 9.03
C GLN A 117 -8.24 3.44 7.69
N ILE A 118 -7.76 2.89 6.57
CA ILE A 118 -8.28 3.19 5.24
C ILE A 118 -9.76 2.79 5.16
N HIS A 119 -10.12 1.56 5.56
CA HIS A 119 -11.50 1.08 5.54
C HIS A 119 -12.44 1.93 6.40
N GLN A 120 -12.00 2.38 7.58
CA GLN A 120 -12.81 3.29 8.42
C GLN A 120 -13.16 4.63 7.73
N GLY A 121 -12.25 5.17 6.92
CA GLY A 121 -12.51 6.35 6.10
C GLY A 121 -13.32 6.03 4.85
N LEU A 122 -13.00 4.91 4.20
CA LEU A 122 -13.64 4.45 2.97
C LEU A 122 -15.12 4.15 3.17
N ASP A 123 -15.50 3.51 4.28
CA ASP A 123 -16.90 3.20 4.61
C ASP A 123 -17.75 4.48 4.73
N LYS A 124 -17.21 5.52 5.37
CA LYS A 124 -17.90 6.81 5.51
C LYS A 124 -17.98 7.55 4.18
N PHE A 125 -16.92 7.46 3.37
CA PHE A 125 -16.90 8.05 2.04
C PHE A 125 -17.89 7.38 1.09
N GLU A 126 -17.95 6.04 1.09
CA GLU A 126 -18.91 5.26 0.30
C GLU A 126 -20.35 5.57 0.68
N ALA A 127 -20.67 5.57 1.99
CA ALA A 127 -22.00 5.92 2.48
C ALA A 127 -22.46 7.30 1.98
N TYR A 128 -21.59 8.31 2.10
CA TYR A 128 -21.87 9.65 1.59
C TYR A 128 -22.15 9.68 0.08
N LEU A 129 -21.36 8.94 -0.71
CA LEU A 129 -21.54 8.89 -2.16
C LEU A 129 -22.84 8.17 -2.55
N GLU A 130 -23.24 7.12 -1.82
CA GLU A 130 -24.52 6.45 -2.06
C GLU A 130 -25.72 7.34 -1.71
N GLU A 131 -25.69 8.07 -0.59
CA GLU A 131 -26.72 9.07 -0.27
C GLU A 131 -26.83 10.17 -1.34
N CYS A 132 -25.69 10.63 -1.87
CA CYS A 132 -25.66 11.59 -2.97
C CYS A 132 -26.22 11.00 -4.28
N LYS A 133 -26.00 9.72 -4.52
CA LYS A 133 -26.44 9.01 -5.73
C LYS A 133 -27.93 8.66 -5.67
N SER A 134 -28.48 8.36 -4.49
CA SER A 134 -29.90 8.13 -4.28
C SER A 134 -30.72 9.44 -4.30
N GLY A 135 -30.07 10.57 -4.02
CA GLY A 135 -30.71 11.89 -3.93
C GLY A 135 -31.20 12.23 -2.53
N GLU A 136 -30.91 11.39 -1.54
CA GLU A 136 -31.13 11.68 -0.12
C GLU A 136 -30.28 12.86 0.37
N ARG A 137 -29.14 13.08 -0.28
CA ARG A 137 -28.19 14.15 0.04
C ARG A 137 -27.74 14.90 -1.20
N GLU A 138 -27.56 16.22 -1.09
CA GLU A 138 -26.92 16.99 -2.15
C GLU A 138 -25.39 16.78 -2.10
N LEU A 139 -24.75 16.62 -3.26
CA LEU A 139 -23.30 16.55 -3.35
C LEU A 139 -22.68 17.91 -2.98
N ARG A 140 -21.93 17.93 -1.89
CA ARG A 140 -21.10 19.04 -1.38
C ARG A 140 -19.64 18.64 -1.48
N LEU A 141 -18.91 19.27 -2.40
CA LEU A 141 -17.52 18.94 -2.67
C LEU A 141 -16.61 19.21 -1.46
N GLU A 142 -16.92 20.21 -0.62
CA GLU A 142 -16.19 20.42 0.64
C GLU A 142 -16.34 19.25 1.62
N GLU A 143 -17.54 18.68 1.73
CA GLU A 143 -17.81 17.56 2.64
C GLU A 143 -17.18 16.27 2.13
N MET A 144 -17.28 16.03 0.83
CA MET A 144 -16.59 14.94 0.16
C MET A 144 -15.07 15.02 0.40
N LYS A 145 -14.49 16.23 0.30
CA LYS A 145 -13.07 16.45 0.58
C LYS A 145 -12.71 16.09 2.01
N ALA A 146 -13.51 16.55 2.97
CA ALA A 146 -13.26 16.30 4.39
C ALA A 146 -13.24 14.80 4.70
N LEU A 147 -14.11 14.00 4.06
CA LEU A 147 -14.10 12.55 4.16
C LEU A 147 -12.84 11.93 3.53
N MET A 148 -12.43 12.38 2.35
CA MET A 148 -11.18 11.92 1.72
C MET A 148 -9.97 12.23 2.61
N ASP A 149 -9.92 13.42 3.22
CA ASP A 149 -8.81 13.85 4.08
C ASP A 149 -8.66 12.96 5.33
N THR A 150 -9.70 12.24 5.78
CA THR A 150 -9.59 11.39 6.98
C THR A 150 -8.73 10.15 6.77
N PHE A 151 -8.51 9.72 5.53
CA PHE A 151 -7.75 8.50 5.22
C PHE A 151 -6.72 8.67 4.10
N GLY A 152 -6.71 9.81 3.41
CA GLY A 152 -5.82 10.04 2.26
C GLY A 152 -4.34 9.86 2.59
N ALA A 153 -3.84 10.47 3.67
CA ALA A 153 -2.43 10.33 4.03
C ALA A 153 -2.02 8.88 4.28
N VAL A 154 -2.86 8.12 4.96
CA VAL A 154 -2.62 6.69 5.25
C VAL A 154 -2.69 5.85 3.98
N LEU A 155 -3.66 6.13 3.10
CA LEU A 155 -3.76 5.47 1.80
C LEU A 155 -2.48 5.69 0.97
N TRP A 156 -2.02 6.93 0.82
CA TRP A 156 -0.83 7.21 0.02
C TRP A 156 0.42 6.52 0.56
N ALA A 157 0.63 6.55 1.87
CA ALA A 157 1.74 5.83 2.51
C ALA A 157 1.64 4.32 2.27
N HIS A 158 0.46 3.74 2.51
CA HIS A 158 0.19 2.32 2.30
C HIS A 158 0.53 1.84 0.88
N LEU A 159 0.07 2.58 -0.13
CA LEU A 159 0.31 2.21 -1.53
C LEU A 159 1.80 2.20 -1.90
N ASP A 160 2.64 2.98 -1.20
CA ASP A 160 4.09 3.02 -1.40
C ASP A 160 4.82 1.96 -0.55
N ASP A 161 4.43 1.84 0.72
CA ASP A 161 5.03 0.93 1.70
C ASP A 161 4.90 -0.53 1.28
N GLU A 162 3.74 -0.90 0.77
CA GLU A 162 3.50 -2.28 0.32
C GLU A 162 4.34 -2.62 -0.91
N VAL A 163 4.38 -1.75 -1.93
CA VAL A 163 5.19 -1.96 -3.13
C VAL A 163 6.67 -2.09 -2.77
N LYS A 164 7.15 -1.27 -1.83
CA LYS A 164 8.51 -1.38 -1.29
C LYS A 164 8.72 -2.71 -0.56
N GLY A 165 7.74 -3.13 0.25
CA GLY A 165 7.73 -4.42 0.94
C GLY A 165 7.81 -5.60 -0.01
N LEU A 166 7.17 -5.51 -1.17
CA LEU A 166 7.12 -6.54 -2.22
C LEU A 166 8.25 -6.44 -3.26
N SER A 167 9.14 -5.46 -3.12
CA SER A 167 10.24 -5.22 -4.08
C SER A 167 11.19 -6.41 -4.17
N ALA A 168 11.85 -6.56 -5.33
CA ALA A 168 12.77 -7.65 -5.57
C ALA A 168 13.85 -7.80 -4.48
N GLU A 169 14.42 -6.66 -4.04
CA GLU A 169 15.47 -6.62 -3.02
C GLU A 169 14.97 -7.00 -1.63
N ASN A 170 13.69 -6.79 -1.31
CA ASN A 170 13.14 -7.24 -0.04
C ASN A 170 12.73 -8.72 -0.11
N MET A 171 12.07 -9.14 -1.19
CA MET A 171 11.58 -10.51 -1.37
C MET A 171 12.73 -11.54 -1.35
N ARG A 172 13.84 -11.24 -2.02
CA ARG A 172 15.02 -12.12 -2.09
C ARG A 172 15.72 -12.39 -0.76
N LYS A 173 15.42 -11.61 0.29
CA LYS A 173 15.95 -11.84 1.65
C LYS A 173 15.27 -13.02 2.33
N TYR A 174 14.05 -13.37 1.90
CA TYR A 174 13.20 -14.34 2.58
C TYR A 174 12.80 -15.54 1.71
N TRP A 175 12.74 -15.34 0.39
CA TRP A 175 12.20 -16.31 -0.55
C TRP A 175 13.25 -16.75 -1.56
N THR A 176 13.19 -18.00 -1.99
CA THR A 176 13.94 -18.49 -3.14
C THR A 176 13.19 -18.24 -4.44
N VAL A 177 13.88 -18.26 -5.58
CA VAL A 177 13.26 -18.13 -6.92
C VAL A 177 12.19 -19.20 -7.15
N GLN A 178 12.40 -20.43 -6.68
CA GLN A 178 11.43 -21.51 -6.84
C GLN A 178 10.15 -21.23 -6.04
N GLU A 179 10.28 -20.74 -4.81
CA GLU A 179 9.12 -20.38 -3.98
C GLU A 179 8.35 -19.20 -4.58
N MET A 180 9.06 -18.19 -5.10
CA MET A 180 8.42 -17.05 -5.78
C MET A 180 7.57 -17.48 -6.98
N ARG A 181 8.01 -18.50 -7.74
CA ARG A 181 7.23 -19.03 -8.87
C ARG A 181 5.93 -19.72 -8.46
N SER A 182 5.82 -20.12 -7.20
CA SER A 182 4.63 -20.77 -6.63
C SER A 182 3.80 -19.83 -5.76
N MET A 183 4.16 -18.55 -5.68
CA MET A 183 3.38 -17.55 -4.95
C MET A 183 2.02 -17.32 -5.62
N PRO A 184 0.94 -17.13 -4.84
CA PRO A 184 -0.32 -16.62 -5.38
C PRO A 184 -0.10 -15.19 -5.93
N MET A 185 -0.61 -14.92 -7.12
CA MET A 185 -0.41 -13.70 -7.92
C MET A 185 -1.71 -13.23 -8.57
#